data_AF-A0A2T4CMI9-F1
#
_entry.id   AF-A0A2T4CMI9-F1
#
_cell.length_a   1.000
_cell.length_b   1.000
_cell.length_c   1.000
_cell.angle_alpha   90.00
_cell.angle_beta   90.00
_cell.angle_gamma   90.00
#
_symmetry.space_group_name_H-M   'P 1'
#
loop_
_entity.id
_entity.type
_entity.pdbx_description
1 polymer ?
#
loop_
_entity_poly.entity_id
_entity_poly.type
_entity_poly.pdbx_seq_one_letter_code
_entity_poly.pdbx_strand_id
1 'polypeptide(L)'
;MEILIIVLIALLLLLAIGDIRRALITRPVFAFFQRVLPPLSPTEREAMQAGDTWWDAELFQGRPNWQAFLQTNAPHFTPEEQDFIDNQLETLLAMLDDFEIVQEDCDLPEAVWAYLRKEKFFAMIIGREFGGLDFSPAANSHIVSRIATRSISAAVTVMVPNSLGLGELLTHYGTTEQKDYWLPRLASGEDIPCFALTGPEAGSDAGSIPDTGIICRGEHDGKEVVGIRLNWDKRYITLAPVATVLGLAFKLYDPDGLLGDNKELGITCALIPTNHPGVETGARHLPLNQAFMNGTTYGKDVFVPLDWIIGGPDYAGKGWQMLMECLSAGRGISLPALAAATGHLTERMTGAYAYVRRQFGLPIGKFEGVQAAMGKIGGTNYILESMRRLTVTALMAGKSPSVITAMTKYHMTEMGRQVMDAA
;
A
#
# COMPACT_ATOMS: atom_id res chain seq x y z
N MET A 1 -33.67 28.63 47.12
CA MET A 1 -32.36 27.95 47.20
C MET A 1 -32.52 26.45 47.04
N GLU A 2 -33.44 25.82 47.78
CA GLU A 2 -33.70 24.37 47.72
C GLU A 2 -34.13 23.84 46.33
N ILE A 3 -35.02 24.55 45.63
CA ILE A 3 -35.46 24.14 44.27
C ILE A 3 -34.29 24.12 43.28
N LEU A 4 -33.40 25.11 43.37
CA LEU A 4 -32.22 25.19 42.50
C LEU A 4 -31.27 24.02 42.75
N ILE A 5 -31.10 23.63 44.01
CA ILE A 5 -30.28 22.48 44.40
C ILE A 5 -30.90 21.17 43.88
N ILE A 6 -32.22 20.99 43.98
CA ILE A 6 -32.92 19.80 43.47
C ILE A 6 -32.77 19.70 41.94
N VAL A 7 -32.92 20.81 41.22
CA VAL A 7 -32.73 20.85 39.77
C VAL A 7 -31.28 20.52 39.40
N LEU A 8 -30.29 21.04 40.13
CA LEU A 8 -28.88 20.72 39.94
C LEU A 8 -28.58 19.25 40.21
N ILE A 9 -29.14 18.67 41.27
CA ILE A 9 -28.99 17.24 41.59
C ILE A 9 -29.65 16.39 40.50
N ALA A 10 -30.84 16.75 40.02
CA ALA A 10 -31.51 16.04 38.94
C ALA A 10 -30.71 16.09 37.63
N LEU A 11 -30.14 17.26 37.29
CA LEU A 11 -29.22 17.43 36.16
C LEU A 11 -27.94 16.60 36.34
N LEU A 12 -27.37 16.58 37.54
CA LEU A 12 -26.21 15.75 37.87
C LEU A 12 -26.52 14.26 37.72
N LEU A 13 -27.65 13.78 38.24
CA LEU A 13 -28.05 12.37 38.10
C LEU A 13 -28.34 12.02 36.64
N LEU A 14 -29.01 12.90 35.90
CA LEU A 14 -29.27 12.77 34.46
C LEU A 14 -27.97 12.65 33.65
N LEU A 15 -26.90 13.36 34.04
CA LEU A 15 -25.61 13.36 33.33
C LEU A 15 -24.61 12.30 33.84
N ALA A 16 -24.65 11.98 35.14
CA ALA A 16 -23.71 11.06 35.80
C ALA A 16 -24.13 9.60 35.66
N ILE A 17 -25.43 9.30 35.65
CA ILE A 17 -25.93 7.93 35.48
C ILE A 17 -25.96 7.61 33.99
N GLY A 18 -25.00 6.79 33.54
CA GLY A 18 -24.77 6.51 32.12
C GLY A 18 -26.00 5.97 31.38
N ASP A 19 -26.85 5.17 32.02
CA ASP A 19 -28.03 4.60 31.37
C ASP A 19 -29.17 5.62 31.20
N ILE A 20 -29.37 6.47 32.21
CA ILE A 20 -30.36 7.56 32.16
C ILE A 20 -29.92 8.59 31.10
N ARG A 21 -28.63 8.99 31.11
CA ARG A 21 -28.06 9.87 30.09
C ARG A 21 -28.22 9.30 28.69
N ARG A 22 -27.91 8.01 28.51
CA ARG A 22 -28.01 7.34 27.20
C ARG A 22 -29.45 7.30 26.70
N ALA A 23 -30.41 7.00 27.56
CA ALA A 23 -31.82 6.94 27.19
C ALA A 23 -32.42 8.32 26.87
N LEU A 24 -32.16 9.33 27.71
CA LEU A 24 -32.87 10.60 27.65
C LEU A 24 -32.15 11.69 26.85
N ILE A 25 -30.82 11.61 26.69
CA ILE A 25 -30.04 12.61 25.96
C ILE A 25 -29.33 11.98 24.76
N THR A 26 -28.44 11.01 24.99
CA THR A 26 -27.52 10.54 23.94
C THR A 26 -28.25 9.90 22.76
N ARG A 27 -29.21 8.99 23.01
CA ARG A 27 -29.97 8.31 21.93
C ARG A 27 -30.83 9.29 21.11
N PRO A 28 -31.64 10.19 21.71
CA PRO A 28 -32.38 11.19 20.95
C PRO A 28 -31.50 12.12 20.13
N VAL A 29 -30.40 12.62 20.71
CA VAL A 29 -29.45 13.49 20.01
C VAL A 29 -28.78 12.74 18.85
N PHE A 30 -28.35 11.50 19.07
CA PHE A 30 -27.75 10.68 18.02
C PHE A 30 -28.74 10.38 16.88
N ALA A 31 -29.99 10.06 17.20
CA ALA A 31 -31.04 9.85 16.19
C ALA A 31 -31.34 11.12 15.37
N PHE A 32 -31.26 12.29 16.00
CA PHE A 32 -31.34 13.57 15.29
C PHE A 32 -30.13 13.76 14.36
N PHE A 33 -28.90 13.56 14.85
CA PHE A 33 -27.69 13.67 14.03
C PHE A 33 -27.70 12.72 12.83
N GLN A 34 -28.14 11.48 12.99
CA GLN A 34 -28.26 10.51 11.90
C GLN A 34 -29.19 10.99 10.77
N ARG A 35 -30.19 11.83 11.08
CA ARG A 35 -31.10 12.40 10.06
C ARG A 35 -30.50 13.59 9.31
N VAL A 36 -29.54 14.29 9.90
CA VAL A 36 -28.97 15.54 9.37
C VAL A 36 -27.63 15.30 8.65
N LEU A 37 -26.95 14.19 8.94
CA LEU A 37 -25.74 13.79 8.22
C LEU A 37 -26.07 13.50 6.75
N PRO A 38 -25.29 14.04 5.79
CA PRO A 38 -25.47 13.73 4.38
C PRO A 38 -25.30 12.22 4.14
N PRO A 39 -26.06 11.63 3.21
CA PRO A 39 -25.92 10.23 2.88
C PRO A 39 -24.53 9.97 2.28
N LEU A 40 -23.83 8.96 2.80
CA LEU A 40 -22.57 8.49 2.23
C LEU A 40 -22.81 7.94 0.82
N SER A 41 -21.95 8.32 -0.12
CA SER A 41 -21.94 7.73 -1.45
C SER A 41 -21.63 6.22 -1.37
N PRO A 42 -22.01 5.42 -2.39
CA PRO A 42 -21.67 4.00 -2.42
C PRO A 42 -20.15 3.75 -2.27
N THR A 43 -19.33 4.55 -2.95
CA THR A 43 -17.87 4.44 -2.92
C THR A 43 -17.28 4.82 -1.56
N GLU A 44 -17.83 5.83 -0.88
CA GLU A 44 -17.45 6.21 0.49
C GLU A 44 -17.81 5.11 1.49
N ARG A 45 -18.96 4.47 1.31
CA ARG A 45 -19.41 3.38 2.18
C ARG A 45 -18.52 2.15 2.05
N GLU A 46 -18.19 1.75 0.83
CA GLU A 46 -17.27 0.64 0.57
C GLU A 46 -15.89 0.93 1.16
N ALA A 47 -15.37 2.15 0.99
CA ALA A 47 -14.09 2.54 1.59
C ALA A 47 -14.12 2.53 3.13
N MET A 48 -15.24 2.90 3.76
CA MET A 48 -15.40 2.84 5.22
C MET A 48 -15.53 1.41 5.75
N GLN A 49 -16.06 0.49 4.94
CA GLN A 49 -16.21 -0.93 5.29
C GLN A 49 -14.94 -1.74 4.99
N ALA A 50 -14.05 -1.22 4.15
CA ALA A 50 -12.74 -1.80 3.87
C ALA A 50 -11.80 -1.61 5.07
N GLY A 51 -11.72 -2.64 5.93
CA GLY A 51 -10.79 -2.72 7.05
C GLY A 51 -11.45 -3.02 8.39
N ASP A 52 -10.60 -3.38 9.35
CA ASP A 52 -10.99 -3.68 10.72
C ASP A 52 -10.67 -2.53 11.66
N THR A 53 -11.21 -2.60 12.87
CA THR A 53 -10.71 -1.82 14.01
C THR A 53 -9.80 -2.69 14.88
N TRP A 54 -8.85 -2.06 15.55
CA TRP A 54 -7.98 -2.71 16.52
C TRP A 54 -8.08 -1.99 17.88
N TRP A 55 -6.97 -1.81 18.60
CA TRP A 55 -6.95 -1.12 19.89
C TRP A 55 -7.28 0.38 19.80
N ASP A 56 -7.19 0.96 18.60
CA ASP A 56 -7.59 2.33 18.33
C ASP A 56 -9.07 2.55 18.63
N ALA A 57 -9.95 1.58 18.34
CA ALA A 57 -11.35 1.69 18.72
C ALA A 57 -11.54 1.83 20.23
N GLU A 58 -10.76 1.13 21.04
CA GLU A 58 -10.84 1.23 22.50
C GLU A 58 -10.36 2.59 23.02
N LEU A 59 -9.34 3.17 22.38
CA LEU A 59 -8.90 4.54 22.62
C LEU A 59 -10.00 5.54 22.29
N PHE A 60 -10.60 5.45 21.10
CA PHE A 60 -11.66 6.36 20.66
C PHE A 60 -12.94 6.24 21.51
N GLN A 61 -13.21 5.05 22.08
CA GLN A 61 -14.30 4.84 23.03
C GLN A 61 -14.01 5.40 24.44
N GLY A 62 -12.78 5.86 24.70
CA GLY A 62 -12.34 6.36 26.01
C GLY A 62 -12.26 5.27 27.08
N ARG A 63 -12.14 4.00 26.68
CA ARG A 63 -12.06 2.83 27.58
C ARG A 63 -11.00 1.83 27.10
N PRO A 64 -9.73 2.25 26.94
CA PRO A 64 -8.66 1.37 26.50
C PRO A 64 -8.40 0.23 27.48
N ASN A 65 -8.29 -0.99 26.97
CA ASN A 65 -7.82 -2.14 27.73
C ASN A 65 -6.29 -2.21 27.66
N TRP A 66 -5.64 -1.45 28.56
CA TRP A 66 -4.17 -1.39 28.63
C TRP A 66 -3.52 -2.76 28.86
N GLN A 67 -4.18 -3.66 29.59
CA GLN A 67 -3.63 -4.99 29.86
C GLN A 67 -3.57 -5.82 28.57
N ALA A 68 -4.61 -5.76 27.73
CA ALA A 68 -4.61 -6.41 26.43
C ALA A 68 -3.57 -5.79 25.50
N PHE A 69 -3.45 -4.46 25.47
CA PHE A 69 -2.44 -3.77 24.67
C PHE A 69 -1.01 -4.19 25.08
N LEU A 70 -0.70 -4.21 26.37
CA LEU A 70 0.62 -4.61 26.89
C LEU A 70 0.95 -6.09 26.66
N GLN A 71 -0.05 -6.95 26.40
CA GLN A 71 0.12 -8.35 26.03
C GLN A 71 0.35 -8.55 24.52
N THR A 72 0.33 -7.48 23.73
CA THR A 72 0.63 -7.53 22.30
C THR A 72 2.09 -7.96 22.10
N ASN A 73 2.28 -9.12 21.48
CA ASN A 73 3.63 -9.66 21.26
C ASN A 73 4.40 -8.83 20.23
N ALA A 74 5.70 -8.66 20.46
CA ALA A 74 6.57 -8.08 19.46
C ALA A 74 6.52 -8.91 18.15
N PRO A 75 6.67 -8.26 16.98
CA PRO A 75 6.77 -9.00 15.73
C PRO A 75 8.01 -9.89 15.79
N HIS A 76 7.88 -11.12 15.32
CA HIS A 76 8.95 -12.12 15.26
C HIS A 76 9.00 -12.71 13.86
N PHE A 77 10.17 -13.21 13.49
CA PHE A 77 10.39 -13.91 12.23
C PHE A 77 10.39 -15.40 12.48
N THR A 78 9.82 -16.15 11.54
CA THR A 78 10.02 -17.60 11.45
C THR A 78 11.49 -17.90 11.13
N PRO A 79 11.98 -19.13 11.41
CA PRO A 79 13.35 -19.50 11.08
C PRO A 79 13.71 -19.32 9.60
N GLU A 80 12.76 -19.52 8.69
CA GLU A 80 12.98 -19.35 7.25
C GLU A 80 13.03 -17.87 6.84
N GLU A 81 12.17 -17.03 7.38
CA GLU A 81 12.26 -15.58 7.16
C GLU A 81 13.59 -15.03 7.68
N GLN A 82 14.02 -15.50 8.85
CA GLN A 82 15.31 -15.11 9.43
C GLN A 82 16.48 -15.59 8.55
N ASP A 83 16.46 -16.84 8.06
CA ASP A 83 17.47 -17.35 7.12
C ASP A 83 17.51 -16.51 5.83
N PHE A 84 16.36 -16.13 5.28
CA PHE A 84 16.30 -15.27 4.10
C PHE A 84 16.90 -13.88 4.37
N ILE A 85 16.59 -13.30 5.53
CA ILE A 85 17.14 -12.01 5.97
C ILE A 85 18.66 -12.09 6.14
N ASP A 86 19.18 -13.18 6.69
CA ASP A 86 20.60 -13.33 7.00
C ASP A 86 21.46 -13.73 5.79
N ASN A 87 20.84 -14.24 4.71
CA ASN A 87 21.57 -14.73 3.53
C ASN A 87 21.18 -13.99 2.24
N GLN A 88 19.97 -14.21 1.71
CA GLN A 88 19.54 -13.69 0.40
C GLN A 88 19.47 -12.17 0.42
N LEU A 89 18.91 -11.60 1.49
CA LEU A 89 18.86 -10.16 1.66
C LEU A 89 20.26 -9.57 1.77
N GLU A 90 21.14 -10.10 2.63
CA GLU A 90 22.51 -9.56 2.74
C GLU A 90 23.29 -9.62 1.42
N THR A 91 23.08 -10.68 0.63
CA THR A 91 23.64 -10.80 -0.72
C THR A 91 23.11 -9.70 -1.63
N LEU A 92 21.79 -9.47 -1.66
CA LEU A 92 21.21 -8.36 -2.43
C LEU A 92 21.79 -7.01 -1.98
N LEU A 93 21.88 -6.75 -0.67
CA LEU A 93 22.42 -5.49 -0.15
C LEU A 93 23.87 -5.25 -0.57
N ALA A 94 24.66 -6.31 -0.75
CA ALA A 94 26.04 -6.22 -1.22
C ALA A 94 26.14 -5.97 -2.74
N MET A 95 25.10 -6.28 -3.50
CA MET A 95 25.02 -6.02 -4.94
C MET A 95 24.56 -4.60 -5.30
N LEU A 96 24.02 -3.85 -4.32
CA LEU A 96 23.44 -2.53 -4.56
C LEU A 96 24.49 -1.42 -4.36
N ASP A 97 24.85 -0.76 -5.46
CA ASP A 97 25.50 0.55 -5.47
C ASP A 97 24.50 1.60 -5.97
N ASP A 98 23.99 2.44 -5.06
CA ASP A 98 22.98 3.44 -5.41
C ASP A 98 23.51 4.57 -6.30
N PHE A 99 24.81 4.85 -6.25
CA PHE A 99 25.39 5.86 -7.13
C PHE A 99 25.38 5.38 -8.58
N GLU A 100 25.84 4.15 -8.82
CA GLU A 100 25.80 3.51 -10.15
C GLU A 100 24.36 3.41 -10.65
N ILE A 101 23.44 2.86 -9.82
CA ILE A 101 22.02 2.70 -10.16
C ILE A 101 21.36 4.03 -10.57
N VAL A 102 21.59 5.09 -9.79
CA VAL A 102 20.85 6.36 -9.95
C VAL A 102 21.53 7.34 -10.90
N GLN A 103 22.86 7.49 -10.81
CA GLN A 103 23.59 8.53 -11.54
C GLN A 103 24.16 8.05 -12.87
N GLU A 104 24.47 6.75 -13.01
CA GLU A 104 25.13 6.20 -14.19
C GLU A 104 24.14 5.43 -15.07
N ASP A 105 23.58 4.35 -14.54
CA ASP A 105 22.73 3.43 -15.29
C ASP A 105 21.30 3.93 -15.47
N CYS A 106 20.83 4.73 -14.51
CA CYS A 106 19.41 5.04 -14.36
C CYS A 106 18.55 3.77 -14.37
N ASP A 107 19.02 2.64 -13.86
CA ASP A 107 18.32 1.34 -13.76
C ASP A 107 19.03 0.49 -12.71
N LEU A 108 18.41 -0.61 -12.28
CA LEU A 108 19.14 -1.66 -11.57
C LEU A 108 20.01 -2.43 -12.57
N PRO A 109 21.26 -2.79 -12.19
CA PRO A 109 22.09 -3.67 -13.00
C PRO A 109 21.38 -4.99 -13.34
N GLU A 110 21.65 -5.56 -14.51
CA GLU A 110 21.01 -6.81 -14.96
C GLU A 110 21.19 -7.96 -13.95
N ALA A 111 22.36 -8.04 -13.31
CA ALA A 111 22.63 -9.02 -12.27
C ALA A 111 21.71 -8.85 -11.05
N VAL A 112 21.38 -7.61 -10.67
CA VAL A 112 20.43 -7.31 -9.59
C VAL A 112 19.03 -7.74 -10.01
N TRP A 113 18.57 -7.37 -11.21
CA TRP A 113 17.28 -7.84 -11.74
C TRP A 113 17.17 -9.37 -11.76
N ALA A 114 18.21 -10.06 -12.23
CA ALA A 114 18.24 -11.52 -12.26
C ALA A 114 18.19 -12.12 -10.85
N TYR A 115 18.91 -11.53 -9.89
CA TYR A 115 18.91 -11.97 -8.50
C TYR A 115 17.55 -11.77 -7.83
N LEU A 116 16.92 -10.61 -8.01
CA LEU A 116 15.59 -10.32 -7.48
C LEU A 116 14.54 -11.32 -7.95
N ARG A 117 14.57 -11.71 -9.24
CA ARG A 117 13.70 -12.75 -9.80
C ARG A 117 14.01 -14.12 -9.20
N LYS A 118 15.28 -14.55 -9.29
CA LYS A 118 15.72 -15.88 -8.88
C LYS A 118 15.41 -16.17 -7.40
N GLU A 119 15.68 -15.20 -6.53
CA GLU A 119 15.49 -15.33 -5.08
C GLU A 119 14.11 -14.82 -4.62
N LYS A 120 13.18 -14.60 -5.56
CA LYS A 120 11.75 -14.34 -5.30
C LYS A 120 11.44 -13.07 -4.51
N PHE A 121 12.26 -12.03 -4.65
CA PHE A 121 12.00 -10.74 -4.01
C PHE A 121 10.69 -10.09 -4.50
N PHE A 122 10.17 -10.43 -5.69
CA PHE A 122 8.87 -9.95 -6.18
C PHE A 122 7.66 -10.74 -5.68
N ALA A 123 7.89 -11.81 -4.91
CA ALA A 123 6.88 -12.80 -4.54
C ALA A 123 6.94 -13.20 -3.06
N MET A 124 7.32 -12.25 -2.21
CA MET A 124 7.41 -12.46 -0.76
C MET A 124 6.04 -12.78 -0.16
N ILE A 125 4.95 -12.22 -0.68
CA ILE A 125 3.59 -12.42 -0.15
C ILE A 125 2.75 -13.47 -0.90
N ILE A 126 3.29 -14.04 -1.99
CA ILE A 126 2.57 -15.08 -2.74
C ILE A 126 2.67 -16.40 -1.97
N GLY A 127 1.55 -17.12 -1.90
CA GLY A 127 1.45 -18.42 -1.23
C GLY A 127 2.45 -19.45 -1.78
N ARG A 128 2.94 -20.32 -0.91
CA ARG A 128 3.96 -21.35 -1.24
C ARG A 128 3.45 -22.35 -2.26
N GLU A 129 2.15 -22.62 -2.26
CA GLU A 129 1.47 -23.49 -3.22
C GLU A 129 1.59 -22.98 -4.67
N PHE A 130 1.79 -21.67 -4.84
CA PHE A 130 2.08 -21.04 -6.14
C PHE A 130 3.58 -20.76 -6.33
N GLY A 131 4.44 -21.26 -5.44
CA GLY A 131 5.89 -21.08 -5.53
C GLY A 131 6.43 -19.77 -4.95
N GLY A 132 5.60 -18.97 -4.27
CA GLY A 132 6.05 -17.78 -3.53
C GLY A 132 6.70 -18.13 -2.19
N LEU A 133 6.96 -17.10 -1.36
CA LEU A 133 7.61 -17.26 -0.05
C LEU A 133 6.65 -17.27 1.14
N ASP A 134 5.45 -16.71 0.99
CA ASP A 134 4.45 -16.56 2.07
C ASP A 134 5.02 -15.95 3.36
N PHE A 135 5.78 -14.86 3.20
CA PHE A 135 6.38 -14.11 4.28
C PHE A 135 5.39 -13.19 4.97
N SER A 136 5.55 -13.07 6.28
CA SER A 136 4.74 -12.21 7.14
C SER A 136 4.89 -10.72 6.78
N PRO A 137 3.88 -9.90 7.13
CA PRO A 137 3.98 -8.44 7.03
C PRO A 137 5.22 -7.86 7.71
N ALA A 138 5.67 -8.47 8.81
CA ALA A 138 6.86 -8.03 9.53
C ALA A 138 8.15 -8.30 8.74
N ALA A 139 8.29 -9.49 8.15
CA ALA A 139 9.44 -9.83 7.32
C ALA A 139 9.49 -8.95 6.07
N ASN A 140 8.36 -8.78 5.36
CA ASN A 140 8.26 -7.88 4.21
C ASN A 140 8.67 -6.43 4.58
N SER A 141 8.10 -5.87 5.66
CA SER A 141 8.47 -4.52 6.14
C SER A 141 9.96 -4.41 6.50
N HIS A 142 10.54 -5.45 7.12
CA HIS A 142 11.96 -5.45 7.47
C HIS A 142 12.86 -5.52 6.23
N ILE A 143 12.59 -6.46 5.31
CA ILE A 143 13.35 -6.65 4.07
C ILE A 143 13.34 -5.37 3.24
N VAL A 144 12.16 -4.77 3.00
CA VAL A 144 12.05 -3.51 2.23
C VAL A 144 12.81 -2.37 2.92
N SER A 145 12.72 -2.25 4.26
CA SER A 145 13.46 -1.23 5.00
C SER A 145 14.97 -1.40 4.85
N ARG A 146 15.48 -2.64 4.96
CA ARG A 146 16.91 -2.95 4.79
C ARG A 146 17.38 -2.60 3.37
N ILE A 147 16.63 -2.96 2.33
CA ILE A 147 16.95 -2.59 0.94
C ILE A 147 16.99 -1.07 0.78
N ALA A 148 16.02 -0.35 1.35
CA ALA A 148 15.93 1.11 1.29
C ALA A 148 17.11 1.83 1.97
N THR A 149 17.81 1.20 2.93
CA THR A 149 19.05 1.76 3.49
C THR A 149 20.22 1.75 2.51
N ARG A 150 20.11 0.98 1.41
CA ARG A 150 21.11 0.90 0.33
C ARG A 150 20.66 1.64 -0.91
N SER A 151 19.48 1.33 -1.43
CA SER A 151 18.91 1.99 -2.61
C SER A 151 17.39 2.10 -2.50
N ILE A 152 16.89 3.34 -2.57
CA ILE A 152 15.45 3.60 -2.63
C ILE A 152 14.86 3.05 -3.93
N SER A 153 15.60 3.12 -5.03
CA SER A 153 15.15 2.61 -6.33
C SER A 153 14.93 1.10 -6.29
N ALA A 154 15.89 0.34 -5.74
CA ALA A 154 15.73 -1.10 -5.56
C ALA A 154 14.58 -1.44 -4.58
N ALA A 155 14.45 -0.68 -3.49
CA ALA A 155 13.38 -0.90 -2.52
C ALA A 155 12.01 -0.70 -3.14
N VAL A 156 11.80 0.35 -3.95
CA VAL A 156 10.53 0.59 -4.66
C VAL A 156 10.22 -0.52 -5.66
N THR A 157 11.21 -0.95 -6.42
CA THR A 157 11.10 -2.06 -7.37
C THR A 157 10.64 -3.35 -6.67
N VAL A 158 11.15 -3.64 -5.47
CA VAL A 158 10.75 -4.81 -4.66
C VAL A 158 9.41 -4.61 -3.96
N MET A 159 9.12 -3.43 -3.41
CA MET A 159 7.93 -3.21 -2.56
C MET A 159 6.62 -3.33 -3.35
N VAL A 160 6.58 -2.82 -4.59
CA VAL A 160 5.31 -2.65 -5.31
C VAL A 160 4.64 -3.99 -5.63
N PRO A 161 5.34 -5.00 -6.18
CA PRO A 161 4.77 -6.34 -6.35
C PRO A 161 4.28 -6.99 -5.06
N ASN A 162 4.83 -6.60 -3.91
CA ASN A 162 4.53 -7.19 -2.58
C ASN A 162 3.59 -6.35 -1.71
N SER A 163 2.83 -5.41 -2.28
CA SER A 163 1.91 -4.56 -1.49
C SER A 163 0.70 -4.03 -2.25
N LEU A 164 0.89 -3.69 -3.52
CA LEU A 164 -0.17 -3.29 -4.45
C LEU A 164 -0.06 -4.10 -5.74
N GLY A 165 0.50 -5.30 -5.61
CA GLY A 165 0.78 -6.16 -6.73
C GLY A 165 -0.45 -6.92 -7.17
N LEU A 166 -0.44 -7.30 -8.44
CA LEU A 166 -1.38 -8.26 -9.00
C LEU A 166 -1.45 -9.56 -8.21
N GLY A 167 -0.35 -9.97 -7.55
CA GLY A 167 -0.33 -11.15 -6.69
C GLY A 167 -1.34 -11.10 -5.54
N GLU A 168 -1.47 -9.96 -4.85
CA GLU A 168 -2.42 -9.79 -3.74
C GLU A 168 -3.87 -9.83 -4.25
N LEU A 169 -4.17 -9.04 -5.29
CA LEU A 169 -5.49 -9.03 -5.93
C LEU A 169 -5.90 -10.43 -6.43
N LEU A 170 -4.99 -11.14 -7.09
CA LEU A 170 -5.23 -12.50 -7.56
C LEU A 170 -5.45 -13.48 -6.42
N THR A 171 -4.69 -13.36 -5.34
CA THR A 171 -4.83 -14.24 -4.16
C THR A 171 -6.23 -14.12 -3.56
N HIS A 172 -6.74 -12.90 -3.41
CA HIS A 172 -8.04 -12.65 -2.79
C HIS A 172 -9.22 -12.85 -3.74
N TYR A 173 -9.12 -12.37 -4.98
CA TYR A 173 -10.28 -12.28 -5.89
C TYR A 173 -10.14 -13.08 -7.17
N GLY A 174 -8.93 -13.54 -7.54
CA GLY A 174 -8.72 -14.30 -8.77
C GLY A 174 -9.53 -15.60 -8.80
N THR A 175 -9.99 -15.98 -9.99
CA THR A 175 -10.54 -17.32 -10.20
C THR A 175 -9.45 -18.38 -10.02
N THR A 176 -9.84 -19.65 -9.88
CA THR A 176 -8.88 -20.76 -9.80
C THR A 176 -7.94 -20.76 -11.01
N GLU A 177 -8.48 -20.59 -12.21
CA GLU A 177 -7.71 -20.56 -13.46
C GLU A 177 -6.74 -19.38 -13.51
N GLN A 178 -7.17 -18.20 -13.04
CA GLN A 178 -6.30 -17.03 -12.97
C GLN A 178 -5.19 -17.22 -11.95
N LYS A 179 -5.49 -17.81 -10.79
CA LYS A 179 -4.49 -18.10 -9.74
C LYS A 179 -3.45 -19.10 -10.23
N ASP A 180 -3.91 -20.22 -10.78
CA ASP A 180 -3.06 -21.31 -11.26
C ASP A 180 -2.17 -20.88 -12.44
N TYR A 181 -2.64 -19.95 -13.27
CA TYR A 181 -1.85 -19.41 -14.37
C TYR A 181 -0.89 -18.30 -13.91
N TRP A 182 -1.39 -17.25 -13.26
CA TRP A 182 -0.61 -16.03 -13.01
C TRP A 182 0.29 -16.12 -11.78
N LEU A 183 -0.18 -16.66 -10.65
CA LEU A 183 0.60 -16.61 -9.40
C LEU A 183 1.95 -17.34 -9.51
N PRO A 184 2.06 -18.53 -10.15
CA PRO A 184 3.36 -19.16 -10.36
C PRO A 184 4.32 -18.37 -11.26
N ARG A 185 3.79 -17.68 -12.26
CA ARG A 185 4.58 -16.86 -13.21
C ARG A 185 5.07 -15.57 -12.58
N LEU A 186 4.25 -14.97 -11.71
CA LEU A 186 4.65 -13.86 -10.86
C LEU A 186 5.69 -14.31 -9.82
N ALA A 187 5.53 -15.52 -9.25
CA ALA A 187 6.43 -16.07 -8.26
C ALA A 187 7.83 -16.39 -8.80
N SER A 188 7.91 -16.88 -10.04
CA SER A 188 9.18 -17.15 -10.72
C SER A 188 9.86 -15.90 -11.28
N GLY A 189 9.14 -14.78 -11.33
CA GLY A 189 9.56 -13.55 -12.01
C GLY A 189 9.60 -13.68 -13.54
N GLU A 190 8.97 -14.71 -14.11
CA GLU A 190 8.71 -14.80 -15.55
C GLU A 190 7.82 -13.65 -15.99
N ASP A 191 6.81 -13.34 -15.18
CA ASP A 191 5.97 -12.17 -15.36
C ASP A 191 6.29 -11.07 -14.33
N ILE A 192 6.47 -9.85 -14.83
CA ILE A 192 6.68 -8.65 -14.02
C ILE A 192 5.38 -7.84 -14.01
N PRO A 193 4.72 -7.69 -12.86
CA PRO A 193 3.45 -6.99 -12.78
C PRO A 193 3.64 -5.49 -12.66
N CYS A 194 2.73 -4.73 -13.27
CA CYS A 194 2.46 -3.35 -12.89
C CYS A 194 0.95 -3.13 -12.68
N PHE A 195 0.58 -2.08 -11.94
CA PHE A 195 -0.82 -1.76 -11.68
C PHE A 195 -1.16 -0.32 -12.09
N ALA A 196 -1.99 -0.17 -13.11
CA ALA A 196 -2.36 1.08 -13.71
C ALA A 196 -3.73 1.57 -13.22
N LEU A 197 -3.66 2.36 -12.14
CA LEU A 197 -4.79 3.10 -11.58
C LEU A 197 -4.74 4.58 -11.96
N THR A 198 -3.63 5.24 -11.65
CA THR A 198 -3.46 6.69 -11.81
C THR A 198 -3.37 7.08 -13.29
N GLY A 199 -4.11 8.12 -13.66
CA GLY A 199 -4.07 8.74 -14.99
C GLY A 199 -3.66 10.22 -14.92
N PRO A 200 -3.49 10.89 -16.07
CA PRO A 200 -3.18 12.32 -16.11
C PRO A 200 -4.18 13.20 -15.35
N GLU A 201 -5.47 12.85 -15.43
CA GLU A 201 -6.58 13.65 -14.88
C GLU A 201 -7.07 13.16 -13.50
N ALA A 202 -6.66 11.96 -13.07
CA ALA A 202 -7.18 11.32 -11.85
C ALA A 202 -6.07 10.62 -11.05
N GLY A 203 -5.82 11.12 -9.84
CA GLY A 203 -4.88 10.57 -8.86
C GLY A 203 -5.58 10.26 -7.53
N SER A 204 -5.67 11.25 -6.64
CA SER A 204 -6.35 11.09 -5.34
C SER A 204 -7.84 10.76 -5.47
N ASP A 205 -8.52 11.36 -6.46
CA ASP A 205 -9.88 11.00 -6.82
C ASP A 205 -9.90 9.84 -7.82
N ALA A 206 -9.45 8.67 -7.36
CA ALA A 206 -9.37 7.46 -8.17
C ALA A 206 -10.74 6.93 -8.63
N GLY A 207 -11.84 7.39 -7.99
CA GLY A 207 -13.20 7.09 -8.43
C GLY A 207 -13.56 7.77 -9.77
N SER A 208 -12.88 8.87 -10.08
CA SER A 208 -13.17 9.71 -11.24
C SER A 208 -12.31 9.42 -12.47
N ILE A 209 -11.63 8.27 -12.52
CA ILE A 209 -10.84 7.87 -13.70
C ILE A 209 -11.66 7.95 -15.00
N PRO A 210 -11.08 8.47 -16.10
CA PRO A 210 -11.77 8.62 -17.38
C PRO A 210 -11.68 7.35 -18.25
N ASP A 211 -10.84 6.39 -17.86
CA ASP A 211 -10.61 5.16 -18.62
C ASP A 211 -11.88 4.31 -18.71
N THR A 212 -12.17 3.81 -19.91
CA THR A 212 -13.45 3.16 -20.20
C THR A 212 -13.26 1.74 -20.70
N GLY A 213 -14.16 0.85 -20.30
CA GLY A 213 -14.38 -0.45 -20.92
C GLY A 213 -15.83 -0.57 -21.37
N ILE A 214 -16.05 -0.85 -22.64
CA ILE A 214 -17.39 -1.09 -23.20
C ILE A 214 -17.53 -2.59 -23.46
N ILE A 215 -18.49 -3.24 -22.81
CA ILE A 215 -18.82 -4.64 -23.10
C ILE A 215 -19.37 -4.73 -24.52
N CYS A 216 -18.77 -5.60 -25.33
CA CYS A 216 -19.18 -5.82 -26.71
C CYS A 216 -18.81 -7.23 -27.17
N ARG A 217 -19.36 -7.65 -28.32
CA ARG A 217 -18.84 -8.83 -29.03
C ARG A 217 -17.61 -8.45 -29.85
N GLY A 218 -16.65 -9.36 -29.93
CA GLY A 218 -15.43 -9.22 -30.72
C GLY A 218 -14.73 -10.55 -30.91
N GLU A 219 -13.70 -10.56 -31.73
CA GLU A 219 -12.91 -11.77 -31.99
C GLU A 219 -11.75 -11.89 -30.98
N HIS A 220 -11.60 -13.07 -30.38
CA HIS A 220 -10.44 -13.45 -29.58
C HIS A 220 -10.07 -14.89 -29.93
N ASP A 221 -8.79 -15.14 -30.23
CA ASP A 221 -8.28 -16.45 -30.68
C ASP A 221 -9.11 -17.10 -31.81
N GLY A 222 -9.53 -16.30 -32.78
CA GLY A 222 -10.31 -16.75 -33.94
C GLY A 222 -11.75 -17.14 -33.64
N LYS A 223 -12.28 -16.78 -32.46
CA LYS A 223 -13.67 -17.03 -32.05
C LYS A 223 -14.35 -15.72 -31.68
N GLU A 224 -15.61 -15.57 -32.05
CA GLU A 224 -16.44 -14.48 -31.55
C GLU A 224 -16.80 -14.76 -30.08
N VAL A 225 -16.45 -13.83 -29.20
CA VAL A 225 -16.69 -13.89 -27.75
C VAL A 225 -17.28 -12.57 -27.25
N VAL A 226 -17.89 -12.60 -26.07
CA VAL A 226 -18.20 -11.36 -25.34
C VAL A 226 -16.94 -10.93 -24.61
N GLY A 227 -16.54 -9.69 -24.82
CA GLY A 227 -15.35 -9.09 -24.22
C GLY A 227 -15.58 -7.62 -23.90
N ILE A 228 -14.48 -6.90 -23.73
CA ILE A 228 -14.46 -5.49 -23.37
C ILE A 228 -13.55 -4.77 -24.34
N ARG A 229 -14.05 -3.70 -24.94
CA ARG A 229 -13.22 -2.74 -25.67
C ARG A 229 -12.75 -1.65 -24.70
N LEU A 230 -11.45 -1.60 -24.47
CA LEU A 230 -10.79 -0.76 -23.49
C LEU A 230 -10.12 0.46 -24.13
N ASN A 231 -10.21 1.60 -23.43
CA ASN A 231 -9.47 2.81 -23.73
C ASN A 231 -8.88 3.37 -22.43
N TRP A 232 -7.58 3.65 -22.40
CA TRP A 232 -6.92 4.20 -21.22
C TRP A 232 -5.73 5.10 -21.55
N ASP A 233 -5.43 5.99 -20.59
CA ASP A 233 -4.21 6.78 -20.52
C ASP A 233 -3.76 6.83 -19.05
N LYS A 234 -2.66 6.16 -18.75
CA LYS A 234 -2.18 5.95 -17.38
C LYS A 234 -0.79 6.53 -17.21
N ARG A 235 -0.57 7.11 -16.03
CA ARG A 235 0.64 7.87 -15.69
C ARG A 235 1.15 7.49 -14.31
N TYR A 236 2.47 7.51 -14.16
CA TYR A 236 3.18 7.19 -12.93
C TYR A 236 3.06 5.74 -12.51
N ILE A 237 3.00 4.83 -13.49
CA ILE A 237 2.85 3.41 -13.24
C ILE A 237 4.22 2.81 -12.99
N THR A 238 4.48 2.44 -11.74
CA THR A 238 5.71 1.76 -11.33
C THR A 238 5.79 0.39 -12.01
N LEU A 239 6.98 0.01 -12.45
CA LEU A 239 7.33 -1.14 -13.29
C LEU A 239 6.78 -1.14 -14.71
N ALA A 240 5.89 -0.23 -15.13
CA ALA A 240 5.32 -0.24 -16.49
C ALA A 240 6.35 -0.35 -17.63
N PRO A 241 7.52 0.33 -17.61
CA PRO A 241 8.53 0.20 -18.66
C PRO A 241 9.09 -1.21 -18.88
N VAL A 242 8.99 -2.08 -17.87
CA VAL A 242 9.55 -3.45 -17.87
C VAL A 242 8.50 -4.51 -17.54
N ALA A 243 7.23 -4.12 -17.40
CA ALA A 243 6.16 -5.03 -17.04
C ALA A 243 5.82 -5.95 -18.21
N THR A 244 5.49 -7.20 -17.90
CA THR A 244 4.97 -8.15 -18.88
C THR A 244 3.45 -8.31 -18.74
N VAL A 245 2.89 -8.01 -17.56
CA VAL A 245 1.45 -8.03 -17.29
C VAL A 245 0.99 -6.75 -16.60
N LEU A 246 -0.12 -6.22 -17.09
CA LEU A 246 -0.76 -4.98 -16.67
C LEU A 246 -2.04 -5.29 -15.90
N GLY A 247 -2.13 -4.85 -14.65
CA GLY A 247 -3.39 -4.66 -13.96
C GLY A 247 -3.99 -3.33 -14.35
N LEU A 248 -5.20 -3.30 -14.91
CA LEU A 248 -5.83 -2.06 -15.36
C LEU A 248 -7.14 -1.83 -14.62
N ALA A 249 -7.27 -0.65 -13.99
CA ALA A 249 -8.54 -0.17 -13.46
C ALA A 249 -9.22 0.81 -14.43
N PHE A 250 -10.50 0.58 -14.72
CA PHE A 250 -11.30 1.37 -15.68
C PHE A 250 -12.79 1.34 -15.29
N LYS A 251 -13.59 2.26 -15.82
CA LYS A 251 -15.05 2.27 -15.66
C LYS A 251 -15.70 1.38 -16.73
N LEU A 252 -16.46 0.39 -16.30
CA LEU A 252 -17.09 -0.59 -17.17
C LEU A 252 -18.55 -0.21 -17.47
N TYR A 253 -18.91 -0.32 -18.74
CA TYR A 253 -20.24 -0.01 -19.28
C TYR A 253 -20.75 -1.17 -20.13
N ASP A 254 -22.05 -1.46 -20.02
CA ASP A 254 -22.73 -2.50 -20.79
C ASP A 254 -23.94 -1.93 -21.54
N PRO A 255 -23.72 -1.11 -22.58
CA PRO A 255 -24.80 -0.43 -23.29
C PRO A 255 -25.82 -1.42 -23.88
N ASP A 256 -25.37 -2.61 -24.29
CA ASP A 256 -26.20 -3.62 -24.94
C ASP A 256 -26.85 -4.60 -23.94
N GLY A 257 -26.46 -4.58 -22.67
CA GLY A 257 -27.06 -5.43 -21.62
C GLY A 257 -26.67 -6.90 -21.76
N LEU A 258 -25.43 -7.15 -22.17
CA LEU A 258 -24.89 -8.49 -22.38
C LEU A 258 -24.63 -9.24 -21.06
N LEU A 259 -24.44 -8.52 -19.94
CA LEU A 259 -24.31 -9.08 -18.58
C LEU A 259 -25.52 -8.82 -17.67
N GLY A 260 -26.40 -7.89 -18.04
CA GLY A 260 -27.63 -7.62 -17.30
C GLY A 260 -28.23 -6.25 -17.60
N ASP A 261 -29.14 -5.81 -16.73
CA ASP A 261 -29.90 -4.56 -16.94
C ASP A 261 -29.10 -3.30 -16.59
N ASN A 262 -28.04 -3.41 -15.79
CA ASN A 262 -27.23 -2.27 -15.38
C ASN A 262 -26.24 -1.86 -16.49
N LYS A 263 -26.42 -0.65 -17.02
CA LYS A 263 -25.58 -0.09 -18.10
C LYS A 263 -24.26 0.50 -17.61
N GLU A 264 -24.18 0.90 -16.34
CA GLU A 264 -22.99 1.48 -15.72
C GLU A 264 -22.58 0.60 -14.53
N LEU A 265 -21.67 -0.35 -14.78
CA LEU A 265 -21.30 -1.36 -13.78
C LEU A 265 -20.38 -0.80 -12.69
N GLY A 266 -19.59 0.22 -13.02
CA GLY A 266 -18.64 0.84 -12.10
C GLY A 266 -17.19 0.45 -12.39
N ILE A 267 -16.30 0.69 -11.43
CA ILE A 267 -14.86 0.43 -11.60
C ILE A 267 -14.62 -1.08 -11.63
N THR A 268 -13.84 -1.53 -12.60
CA THR A 268 -13.46 -2.92 -12.80
C THR A 268 -11.95 -3.01 -12.97
N CYS A 269 -11.36 -4.11 -12.50
CA CYS A 269 -9.94 -4.41 -12.64
C CYS A 269 -9.77 -5.60 -13.59
N ALA A 270 -8.89 -5.48 -14.59
CA ALA A 270 -8.55 -6.57 -15.50
C ALA A 270 -7.04 -6.81 -15.56
N LEU A 271 -6.67 -8.03 -15.96
CA LEU A 271 -5.30 -8.47 -16.20
C LEU A 271 -5.04 -8.59 -17.70
N ILE A 272 -4.03 -7.87 -18.20
CA ILE A 272 -3.78 -7.73 -19.63
C ILE A 272 -2.27 -7.96 -19.87
N PRO A 273 -1.86 -8.95 -20.68
CA PRO A 273 -0.48 -9.06 -21.15
C PRO A 273 -0.08 -7.76 -21.88
N THR A 274 1.10 -7.23 -21.55
CA THR A 274 1.59 -5.97 -22.14
C THR A 274 1.94 -6.08 -23.62
N ASN A 275 2.13 -7.30 -24.12
CA ASN A 275 2.32 -7.59 -25.55
C ASN A 275 0.99 -7.79 -26.31
N HIS A 276 -0.16 -7.67 -25.63
CA HIS A 276 -1.48 -7.83 -26.26
C HIS A 276 -1.72 -6.70 -27.28
N PRO A 277 -2.27 -6.99 -28.48
CA PRO A 277 -2.43 -6.00 -29.53
C PRO A 277 -3.14 -4.72 -29.06
N GLY A 278 -2.52 -3.58 -29.30
CA GLY A 278 -3.03 -2.25 -28.94
C GLY A 278 -2.67 -1.78 -27.53
N VAL A 279 -2.04 -2.61 -26.70
CA VAL A 279 -1.38 -2.15 -25.47
C VAL A 279 -0.07 -1.45 -25.85
N GLU A 280 0.12 -0.23 -25.36
CA GLU A 280 1.33 0.55 -25.57
C GLU A 280 2.00 0.87 -24.24
N THR A 281 3.29 0.52 -24.12
CA THR A 281 4.17 1.00 -23.06
C THR A 281 4.77 2.33 -23.49
N GLY A 282 4.49 3.37 -22.72
CA GLY A 282 4.87 4.74 -23.05
C GLY A 282 6.23 5.16 -22.52
N ALA A 283 6.40 6.49 -22.41
CA ALA A 283 7.63 7.08 -21.94
C ALA A 283 7.92 6.72 -20.47
N ARG A 284 9.19 6.43 -20.19
CA ARG A 284 9.69 6.29 -18.84
C ARG A 284 9.80 7.67 -18.15
N HIS A 285 9.40 7.73 -16.89
CA HIS A 285 9.63 8.85 -16.00
C HIS A 285 10.87 8.61 -15.12
N LEU A 286 11.47 9.71 -14.66
CA LEU A 286 12.52 9.72 -13.62
C LEU A 286 12.06 10.60 -12.45
N PRO A 287 11.17 10.09 -11.56
CA PRO A 287 10.62 10.89 -10.46
C PRO A 287 11.73 11.29 -9.50
N LEU A 288 12.00 12.60 -9.38
CA LEU A 288 13.10 13.13 -8.57
C LEU A 288 14.46 12.48 -8.91
N ASN A 289 14.70 12.20 -10.19
CA ASN A 289 15.89 11.51 -10.70
C ASN A 289 16.14 10.13 -10.06
N GLN A 290 15.11 9.47 -9.52
CA GLN A 290 15.23 8.10 -9.03
C GLN A 290 15.13 7.09 -10.19
N ALA A 291 15.84 5.97 -10.06
CA ALA A 291 16.05 4.98 -11.11
C ALA A 291 15.04 3.83 -11.10
N PHE A 292 14.11 3.75 -10.15
CA PHE A 292 13.07 2.72 -10.24
C PHE A 292 12.24 2.88 -11.51
N MET A 293 11.83 1.77 -12.10
CA MET A 293 11.03 1.79 -13.33
C MET A 293 9.68 2.44 -13.06
N ASN A 294 9.36 3.50 -13.78
CA ASN A 294 8.09 4.22 -13.69
C ASN A 294 7.79 4.82 -15.05
N GLY A 295 6.54 4.78 -15.51
CA GLY A 295 6.22 5.29 -16.83
C GLY A 295 4.74 5.48 -17.07
N THR A 296 4.39 5.50 -18.35
CA THR A 296 3.02 5.59 -18.85
C THR A 296 2.62 4.31 -19.59
N THR A 297 1.32 4.08 -19.69
CA THR A 297 0.76 3.04 -20.57
C THR A 297 -0.54 3.55 -21.18
N TYR A 298 -0.77 3.19 -22.43
CA TYR A 298 -1.91 3.62 -23.22
C TYR A 298 -2.55 2.42 -23.91
N GLY A 299 -3.82 2.58 -24.25
CA GLY A 299 -4.50 1.67 -25.15
C GLY A 299 -5.72 2.34 -25.74
N LYS A 300 -5.95 2.07 -27.02
CA LYS A 300 -7.11 2.57 -27.74
C LYS A 300 -7.80 1.42 -28.46
N ASP A 301 -9.09 1.28 -28.20
CA ASP A 301 -9.95 0.25 -28.77
C ASP A 301 -9.42 -1.18 -28.58
N VAL A 302 -8.73 -1.43 -27.46
CA VAL A 302 -8.11 -2.73 -27.16
C VAL A 302 -9.18 -3.71 -26.72
N PHE A 303 -9.37 -4.80 -27.47
CA PHE A 303 -10.35 -5.82 -27.13
C PHE A 303 -9.73 -6.92 -26.26
N VAL A 304 -10.35 -7.21 -25.12
CA VAL A 304 -9.98 -8.32 -24.22
C VAL A 304 -11.21 -9.17 -23.88
N PRO A 305 -11.07 -10.49 -23.68
CA PRO A 305 -12.19 -11.33 -23.26
C PRO A 305 -12.65 -10.98 -21.84
N LEU A 306 -13.93 -11.21 -21.51
CA LEU A 306 -14.47 -10.92 -20.18
C LEU A 306 -13.76 -11.67 -19.04
N ASP A 307 -13.23 -12.86 -19.33
CA ASP A 307 -12.53 -13.70 -18.34
C ASP A 307 -11.20 -13.08 -17.85
N TRP A 308 -10.75 -11.98 -18.47
CA TRP A 308 -9.60 -11.21 -18.00
C TRP A 308 -9.94 -10.22 -16.88
N ILE A 309 -11.22 -10.00 -16.58
CA ILE A 309 -11.62 -9.33 -15.33
C ILE A 309 -11.06 -10.15 -14.17
N ILE A 310 -10.39 -9.52 -13.20
CA ILE A 310 -9.92 -10.23 -12.00
C ILE A 310 -11.13 -10.78 -11.25
N GLY A 311 -11.17 -12.09 -11.03
CA GLY A 311 -12.33 -12.80 -10.48
C GLY A 311 -13.41 -13.16 -11.50
N GLY A 312 -13.18 -12.86 -12.78
CA GLY A 312 -14.08 -13.17 -13.89
C GLY A 312 -15.28 -12.24 -13.99
N PRO A 313 -16.27 -12.58 -14.86
CA PRO A 313 -17.44 -11.76 -15.11
C PRO A 313 -18.24 -11.38 -13.84
N ASP A 314 -18.24 -12.24 -12.81
CA ASP A 314 -18.94 -12.02 -11.54
C ASP A 314 -18.38 -10.86 -10.71
N TYR A 315 -17.18 -10.38 -11.06
CA TYR A 315 -16.51 -9.24 -10.45
C TYR A 315 -16.52 -7.96 -11.31
N ALA A 316 -17.25 -7.97 -12.43
CA ALA A 316 -17.58 -6.76 -13.16
C ALA A 316 -18.21 -5.71 -12.22
N GLY A 317 -17.64 -4.50 -12.19
CA GLY A 317 -18.07 -3.40 -11.32
C GLY A 317 -17.59 -3.45 -9.87
N LYS A 318 -16.90 -4.51 -9.45
CA LYS A 318 -16.41 -4.68 -8.06
C LYS A 318 -14.94 -4.28 -7.85
N GLY A 319 -14.32 -3.65 -8.84
CA GLY A 319 -12.91 -3.25 -8.78
C GLY A 319 -12.64 -2.20 -7.70
N TRP A 320 -13.58 -1.30 -7.39
CA TRP A 320 -13.38 -0.30 -6.33
C TRP A 320 -13.21 -0.95 -4.95
N GLN A 321 -14.05 -1.94 -4.63
CA GLN A 321 -13.94 -2.73 -3.41
C GLN A 321 -12.55 -3.39 -3.30
N MET A 322 -12.10 -4.08 -4.35
CA MET A 322 -10.78 -4.73 -4.37
C MET A 322 -9.65 -3.75 -4.09
N LEU A 323 -9.70 -2.57 -4.72
CA LEU A 323 -8.70 -1.54 -4.57
C LEU A 323 -8.65 -1.03 -3.12
N MET A 324 -9.80 -0.76 -2.50
CA MET A 324 -9.85 -0.24 -1.14
C MET A 324 -9.35 -1.26 -0.11
N GLU A 325 -9.69 -2.54 -0.28
CA GLU A 325 -9.28 -3.62 0.62
C GLU A 325 -7.76 -3.87 0.54
N CYS A 326 -7.19 -4.05 -0.66
CA CYS A 326 -5.75 -4.30 -0.82
C CYS A 326 -4.88 -3.06 -0.50
N LEU A 327 -5.34 -1.83 -0.83
CA LEU A 327 -4.60 -0.59 -0.51
C LEU A 327 -4.35 -0.40 0.99
N SER A 328 -5.23 -0.92 1.85
CA SER A 328 -5.14 -0.73 3.31
C SER A 328 -3.95 -1.45 3.92
N ALA A 329 -3.65 -2.68 3.49
CA ALA A 329 -2.57 -3.51 4.03
C ALA A 329 -1.19 -2.97 3.63
N GLY A 330 -0.96 -2.78 2.33
CA GLY A 330 0.31 -2.25 1.81
C GLY A 330 0.71 -0.90 2.40
N ARG A 331 -0.27 -0.06 2.73
CA ARG A 331 -0.07 1.26 3.38
C ARG A 331 0.58 1.16 4.76
N GLY A 332 0.32 0.08 5.50
CA GLY A 332 0.90 -0.17 6.83
C GLY A 332 2.29 -0.81 6.82
N ILE A 333 2.76 -1.26 5.66
CA ILE A 333 3.99 -2.07 5.52
C ILE A 333 5.09 -1.26 4.81
N SER A 334 4.86 -0.90 3.54
CA SER A 334 5.96 -0.57 2.62
C SER A 334 6.44 0.88 2.74
N LEU A 335 5.54 1.86 2.70
CA LEU A 335 5.93 3.27 2.89
C LEU A 335 6.47 3.56 4.31
N PRO A 336 5.89 2.99 5.38
CA PRO A 336 6.50 3.01 6.72
C PRO A 336 7.91 2.41 6.76
N ALA A 337 8.15 1.33 6.01
CA ALA A 337 9.49 0.73 5.90
C ALA A 337 10.52 1.70 5.30
N LEU A 338 10.17 2.41 4.22
CA LEU A 338 11.06 3.43 3.63
C LEU A 338 11.36 4.58 4.60
N ALA A 339 10.35 5.04 5.35
CA ALA A 339 10.51 6.12 6.33
C ALA A 339 11.44 5.70 7.49
N ALA A 340 11.30 4.47 7.98
CA ALA A 340 12.21 3.93 9.00
C ALA A 340 13.63 3.79 8.45
N ALA A 341 13.80 3.30 7.21
CA ALA A 341 15.10 3.22 6.56
C ALA A 341 15.79 4.59 6.45
N THR A 342 15.02 5.62 6.08
CA THR A 342 15.47 7.02 6.07
C THR A 342 15.98 7.43 7.44
N GLY A 343 15.23 7.14 8.51
CA GLY A 343 15.64 7.40 9.90
C GLY A 343 16.97 6.75 10.27
N HIS A 344 17.09 5.44 10.03
CA HIS A 344 18.30 4.66 10.34
C HIS A 344 19.53 5.13 9.57
N LEU A 345 19.40 5.37 8.26
CA LEU A 345 20.51 5.84 7.43
C LEU A 345 20.95 7.25 7.85
N THR A 346 19.98 8.13 8.08
CA THR A 346 20.25 9.51 8.51
C THR A 346 20.96 9.57 9.84
N GLU A 347 20.50 8.81 10.84
CA GLU A 347 21.16 8.72 12.15
C GLU A 347 22.61 8.26 12.02
N ARG A 348 22.84 7.18 11.25
CA ARG A 348 24.18 6.61 11.04
C ARG A 348 25.12 7.60 10.35
N MET A 349 24.68 8.22 9.26
CA MET A 349 25.51 9.11 8.44
C MET A 349 25.79 10.43 9.16
N THR A 350 24.78 11.01 9.81
CA THR A 350 24.91 12.24 10.59
C THR A 350 25.85 12.03 11.77
N GLY A 351 25.69 10.92 12.51
CA GLY A 351 26.56 10.59 13.63
C GLY A 351 28.02 10.41 13.20
N ALA A 352 28.27 9.73 12.08
CA ALA A 352 29.61 9.59 11.53
C ALA A 352 30.21 10.94 11.13
N TYR A 353 29.46 11.78 10.40
CA TYR A 353 29.93 13.09 9.96
C TYR A 353 30.22 14.02 11.16
N ALA A 354 29.34 14.02 12.16
CA ALA A 354 29.50 14.81 13.38
C ALA A 354 30.78 14.46 14.16
N TYR A 355 31.25 13.22 14.05
CA TYR A 355 32.49 12.76 14.66
C TYR A 355 33.74 13.15 13.84
N VAL A 356 33.72 12.96 12.52
CA VAL A 356 34.91 13.18 11.67
C VAL A 356 35.13 14.65 11.31
N ARG A 357 34.06 15.43 11.15
CA ARG A 357 34.15 16.85 10.79
C ARG A 357 34.62 17.67 11.99
N ARG A 358 35.67 18.46 11.79
CA ARG A 358 36.24 19.36 12.81
C ARG A 358 36.03 20.82 12.44
N GLN A 359 35.59 21.61 13.41
CA GLN A 359 35.57 23.07 13.40
C GLN A 359 35.95 23.60 14.78
N PHE A 360 36.56 24.78 14.82
CA PHE A 360 37.05 25.40 16.06
C PHE A 360 37.97 24.48 16.89
N GLY A 361 38.71 23.57 16.24
CA GLY A 361 39.70 22.69 16.87
C GLY A 361 39.18 21.34 17.38
N LEU A 362 37.87 21.05 17.30
CA LEU A 362 37.29 19.80 17.81
C LEU A 362 36.19 19.23 16.90
N PRO A 363 35.79 17.95 17.07
CA PRO A 363 34.66 17.37 16.36
C PRO A 363 33.37 18.16 16.57
N ILE A 364 32.60 18.37 15.49
CA ILE A 364 31.40 19.22 15.57
C ILE A 364 30.29 18.62 16.45
N GLY A 365 30.26 17.30 16.63
CA GLY A 365 29.31 16.62 17.53
C GLY A 365 29.46 16.94 19.03
N LYS A 366 30.46 17.76 19.40
CA LYS A 366 30.63 18.26 20.78
C LYS A 366 29.93 19.62 21.01
N PHE A 367 29.46 20.28 19.95
CA PHE A 367 28.71 21.54 20.09
C PHE A 367 27.23 21.25 20.37
N GLU A 368 26.65 21.96 21.32
CA GLU A 368 25.26 21.77 21.75
C GLU A 368 24.26 21.86 20.59
N GLY A 369 24.44 22.79 19.65
CA GLY A 369 23.56 22.92 18.49
C GLY A 369 23.52 21.67 17.62
N VAL A 370 24.66 20.98 17.44
CA VAL A 370 24.73 19.70 16.70
C VAL A 370 24.11 18.57 17.54
N GLN A 371 24.34 18.56 18.85
CA GLN A 371 23.74 17.57 19.76
C GLN A 371 22.22 17.67 19.82
N ALA A 372 21.66 18.89 19.78
CA ALA A 372 20.22 19.10 19.73
C ALA A 372 19.60 18.52 18.45
N ALA A 373 20.24 18.73 17.30
CA ALA A 373 19.82 18.15 16.03
C ALA A 373 19.90 16.61 16.05
N MET A 374 21.01 16.05 16.53
CA MET A 374 21.16 14.60 16.71
C MET A 374 20.15 14.00 17.69
N GLY A 375 19.81 14.72 18.77
CA GLY A 375 18.78 14.32 19.72
C GLY A 375 17.39 14.25 19.07
N LYS A 376 17.06 15.20 18.19
CA LYS A 376 15.84 15.15 17.36
C LYS A 376 15.85 13.93 16.45
N ILE A 377 16.95 13.68 15.74
CA ILE A 377 17.08 12.51 14.85
C ILE A 377 16.85 11.21 15.62
N GLY A 378 17.57 11.00 16.73
CA GLY A 378 17.44 9.77 17.53
C GLY A 378 16.05 9.58 18.15
N GLY A 379 15.47 10.67 18.68
CA GLY A 379 14.11 10.63 19.23
C GLY A 379 13.05 10.30 18.18
N THR A 380 13.12 10.93 17.01
CA THR A 380 12.20 10.65 15.90
C THR A 380 12.42 9.25 15.33
N ASN A 381 13.65 8.76 15.23
CA ASN A 381 13.93 7.41 14.75
C ASN A 381 13.36 6.33 15.69
N TYR A 382 13.43 6.55 17.02
CA TYR A 382 12.77 5.68 17.98
C TYR A 382 11.26 5.59 17.76
N ILE A 383 10.61 6.72 17.46
CA ILE A 383 9.17 6.78 17.16
C ILE A 383 8.87 6.05 15.85
N LEU A 384 9.65 6.29 14.78
CA LEU A 384 9.50 5.62 13.49
C LEU A 384 9.51 4.10 13.64
N GLU A 385 10.52 3.56 14.32
CA GLU A 385 10.68 2.11 14.47
C GLU A 385 9.59 1.51 15.38
N SER A 386 9.20 2.23 16.45
CA SER A 386 8.11 1.80 17.34
C SER A 386 6.76 1.74 16.61
N MET A 387 6.44 2.77 15.82
CA MET A 387 5.21 2.81 15.01
C MET A 387 5.19 1.72 13.93
N ARG A 388 6.32 1.51 13.25
CA ARG A 388 6.48 0.46 12.23
C ARG A 388 6.21 -0.92 12.84
N ARG A 389 6.89 -1.25 13.93
CA ARG A 389 6.80 -2.55 14.60
C ARG A 389 5.41 -2.81 15.17
N LEU A 390 4.79 -1.81 15.80
CA LEU A 390 3.43 -1.95 16.34
C LEU A 390 2.40 -2.19 15.23
N THR A 391 2.53 -1.47 14.11
CA THR A 391 1.61 -1.61 12.97
C THR A 391 1.69 -3.01 12.37
N VAL A 392 2.90 -3.54 12.13
CA VAL A 392 3.05 -4.89 11.55
C VAL A 392 2.60 -5.98 12.51
N THR A 393 2.68 -5.79 13.83
CA THR A 393 2.09 -6.75 14.79
C THR A 393 0.58 -6.90 14.60
N ALA A 394 -0.14 -5.81 14.36
CA ALA A 394 -1.58 -5.87 14.11
C ALA A 394 -1.87 -6.66 12.82
N LEU A 395 -1.10 -6.40 11.77
CA LEU A 395 -1.22 -7.09 10.48
C LEU A 395 -0.90 -8.59 10.61
N MET A 396 0.13 -8.96 11.38
CA MET A 396 0.44 -10.37 11.68
C MET A 396 -0.67 -11.09 12.45
N ALA A 397 -1.50 -10.36 13.21
CA ALA A 397 -2.66 -10.92 13.90
C ALA A 397 -3.90 -11.05 12.98
N GLY A 398 -3.73 -10.88 11.67
CA GLY A 398 -4.81 -10.94 10.69
C GLY A 398 -5.77 -9.75 10.74
N LYS A 399 -5.38 -8.64 11.37
CA LYS A 399 -6.17 -7.40 11.39
C LYS A 399 -5.78 -6.52 10.22
N SER A 400 -6.74 -5.75 9.70
CA SER A 400 -6.46 -4.67 8.73
C SER A 400 -6.88 -3.30 9.29
N PRO A 401 -6.15 -2.74 10.28
CA PRO A 401 -6.59 -1.53 10.97
C PRO A 401 -6.37 -0.27 10.11
N SER A 402 -7.36 0.07 9.29
CA SER A 402 -7.26 1.10 8.24
C SER A 402 -6.89 2.49 8.77
N VAL A 403 -7.40 2.87 9.95
CA VAL A 403 -7.06 4.13 10.62
C VAL A 403 -5.59 4.12 11.05
N ILE A 404 -5.12 3.04 11.67
CA ILE A 404 -3.73 2.92 12.12
C ILE A 404 -2.78 2.91 10.92
N THR A 405 -3.06 2.13 9.87
CA THR A 405 -2.18 2.10 8.69
C THR A 405 -2.12 3.45 7.98
N ALA A 406 -3.22 4.20 7.93
CA ALA A 406 -3.24 5.58 7.42
C ALA A 406 -2.41 6.54 8.28
N MET A 407 -2.58 6.50 9.62
CA MET A 407 -1.77 7.31 10.55
C MET A 407 -0.29 6.99 10.41
N THR A 408 0.06 5.70 10.40
CA THR A 408 1.43 5.22 10.26
C THR A 408 2.05 5.73 8.97
N LYS A 409 1.38 5.57 7.82
CA LYS A 409 1.89 6.11 6.55
C LYS A 409 2.09 7.62 6.61
N TYR A 410 1.08 8.37 7.01
CA TYR A 410 1.13 9.84 7.00
C TYR A 410 2.23 10.36 7.93
N HIS A 411 2.18 9.99 9.20
CA HIS A 411 3.09 10.52 10.19
C HIS A 411 4.53 10.04 9.97
N MET A 412 4.74 8.77 9.61
CA MET A 412 6.11 8.28 9.43
C MET A 412 6.79 8.90 8.22
N THR A 413 6.07 9.08 7.09
CA THR A 413 6.68 9.73 5.92
C THR A 413 7.04 11.19 6.19
N GLU A 414 6.24 11.91 6.97
CA GLU A 414 6.57 13.27 7.40
C GLU A 414 7.72 13.29 8.43
N MET A 415 7.73 12.38 9.39
CA MET A 415 8.84 12.23 10.34
C MET A 415 10.15 11.88 9.65
N GLY A 416 10.13 11.05 8.59
CA GLY A 416 11.29 10.77 7.76
C GLY A 416 11.88 12.04 7.14
N ARG A 417 11.02 12.95 6.64
CA ARG A 417 11.46 14.27 6.15
C ARG A 417 12.04 15.13 7.25
N GLN A 418 11.40 15.16 8.42
CA GLN A 418 11.90 15.93 9.58
C GLN A 418 13.26 15.45 10.09
N VAL A 419 13.54 14.14 9.96
CA VAL A 419 14.84 13.55 10.26
C VAL A 419 15.88 13.99 9.23
N MET A 420 15.54 13.92 7.94
CA MET A 420 16.41 14.42 6.86
C MET A 420 16.72 15.91 6.99
N ASP A 421 15.72 16.74 7.32
CA ASP A 421 15.89 18.19 7.52
C ASP A 421 16.77 18.53 8.74
N ALA A 422 16.85 17.62 9.72
CA ALA A 422 17.66 17.82 10.93
C ALA A 422 19.13 17.40 10.75
N ALA A 423 19.41 16.57 9.75
CA ALA A 423 20.75 16.10 9.40
C ALA A 423 21.52 17.16 8.62
#